data_AF-T1ALS3-F1
#
_entry.id   AF-T1ALS3-F1
#
_cell.length_a   1.000
_cell.length_b   1.000
_cell.length_c   1.000
_cell.angle_alpha   90.00
_cell.angle_beta   90.00
_cell.angle_gamma   90.00
#
_symmetry.space_group_name_H-M   'P 1'
#
loop_
_entity.id
_entity.type
_entity.pdbx_description
1 polymer ?
#
loop_
_entity_poly.entity_id
_entity_poly.type
_entity_poly.pdbx_seq_one_letter_code
_entity_poly.pdbx_strand_id
1 'polypeptide(L)'
;MTLLAHTDHPVRGQHAVVVGVSNHVGRPLALELLIAGCTTTCCHKFTRDLEHHVRDADILIVAVGKPALVPGAWMKPGAVVIDVGINRL
;
A
#
# COMPACT_ATOMS: atom_id res chain seq x y z
N MET A 1 2.98 -10.79 0.22
CA MET A 1 4.20 -11.09 -0.55
C MET A 1 3.96 -11.98 -1.75
N THR A 2 3.20 -13.08 -1.64
CA THR A 2 2.98 -14.03 -2.76
C THR A 2 2.45 -13.38 -4.05
N LEU A 3 1.43 -12.53 -3.96
CA LEU A 3 0.91 -11.82 -5.14
C LEU A 3 1.98 -10.95 -5.82
N LEU A 4 2.75 -10.20 -5.04
CA LEU A 4 3.85 -9.37 -5.55
C LEU A 4 4.92 -10.21 -6.26
N ALA A 5 5.23 -11.40 -5.74
CA ALA A 5 6.19 -12.32 -6.35
C ALA A 5 5.73 -12.91 -7.70
N HIS A 6 4.44 -12.80 -8.04
CA HIS A 6 3.87 -13.19 -9.34
C HIS A 6 3.70 -12.00 -10.30
N THR A 7 4.21 -10.83 -9.93
CA THR A 7 4.28 -9.68 -10.84
C THR A 7 5.66 -9.61 -11.48
N ASP A 8 5.75 -9.04 -12.68
CA ASP A 8 7.03 -8.72 -13.34
C ASP A 8 7.68 -7.44 -12.76
N HIS A 9 7.29 -7.01 -11.56
CA HIS A 9 7.76 -5.78 -10.95
C HIS A 9 8.67 -6.08 -9.75
N PRO A 10 9.85 -5.42 -9.67
CA PRO A 10 10.74 -5.62 -8.54
C PRO A 10 10.08 -5.12 -7.26
N VAL A 11 10.29 -5.83 -6.16
CA VAL A 11 9.86 -5.38 -4.82
C VAL A 11 10.98 -4.61 -4.13
N ARG A 12 12.20 -5.17 -4.16
CA ARG A 12 13.38 -4.58 -3.53
C ARG A 12 13.73 -3.24 -4.17
N GLY A 13 14.01 -2.24 -3.34
CA GLY A 13 14.38 -0.88 -3.77
C GLY A 13 13.20 0.04 -4.07
N GLN A 14 11.97 -0.49 -4.14
CA GLN A 14 10.78 0.31 -4.39
C GLN A 14 10.28 1.01 -3.13
N HIS A 15 9.57 2.13 -3.31
CA HIS A 15 8.83 2.78 -2.25
C HIS A 15 7.42 2.17 -2.11
N ALA A 16 7.22 1.45 -1.00
CA ALA A 16 5.95 0.81 -0.68
C ALA A 16 5.16 1.62 0.36
N VAL A 17 3.92 1.97 0.01
CA VAL A 17 3.01 2.75 0.87
C VAL A 17 1.85 1.86 1.29
N VAL A 18 1.71 1.68 2.61
CA VAL A 18 0.64 0.87 3.21
C VAL A 18 -0.37 1.80 3.87
N VAL A 19 -1.55 1.91 3.27
CA VAL A 19 -2.68 2.69 3.81
C VAL A 19 -3.54 1.77 4.68
N GLY A 20 -3.45 1.95 6.00
CA GLY A 20 -4.10 1.12 7.01
C GLY A 20 -3.08 0.23 7.73
N VAL A 21 -3.03 0.32 9.07
CA VAL A 21 -2.01 -0.32 9.93
C VAL A 21 -2.63 -1.26 10.98
N SER A 22 -3.59 -2.10 10.56
CA SER A 22 -4.22 -3.10 11.45
C SER A 22 -3.21 -4.15 11.95
N ASN A 23 -3.58 -4.91 12.99
CA ASN A 23 -2.76 -6.03 13.49
C ASN A 23 -2.66 -7.17 12.45
N HIS A 24 -3.73 -7.39 11.69
CA HIS A 24 -3.86 -8.57 10.83
C HIS A 24 -3.25 -8.37 9.44
N VAL A 25 -3.23 -7.13 8.93
CA VAL A 25 -2.84 -6.85 7.55
C VAL A 25 -1.74 -5.80 7.50
N GLY A 26 -2.05 -4.56 7.88
CA GLY A 26 -1.19 -3.42 7.58
C GLY A 26 0.20 -3.48 8.18
N ARG A 27 0.29 -3.63 9.50
CA ARG A 27 1.59 -3.71 10.21
C ARG A 27 2.45 -4.90 9.78
N PRO A 28 1.95 -6.15 9.77
CA PRO A 28 2.78 -7.27 9.32
C PRO A 28 3.24 -7.09 7.87
N LEU A 29 2.36 -6.61 6.98
CA LEU A 29 2.74 -6.40 5.58
C LEU A 29 3.80 -5.31 5.40
N ALA A 30 3.72 -4.21 6.16
CA ALA A 30 4.76 -3.17 6.14
C ALA A 30 6.13 -3.72 6.57
N LEU A 31 6.17 -4.58 7.60
CA LEU A 31 7.41 -5.22 8.04
C LEU A 31 7.94 -6.24 7.02
N GLU A 32 7.07 -7.03 6.40
CA GLU A 32 7.45 -7.96 5.33
C GLU A 32 8.06 -7.22 4.12
N LEU A 33 7.48 -6.08 3.73
CA LEU A 33 8.00 -5.23 2.65
C LEU A 33 9.35 -4.61 3.02
N LEU A 34 9.50 -4.16 4.27
CA LEU A 34 10.77 -3.65 4.79
C LEU A 34 11.85 -4.74 4.72
N ILE A 35 11.54 -5.97 5.17
CA ILE A 35 12.45 -7.12 5.13
C ILE A 35 12.79 -7.50 3.68
N ALA A 36 11.83 -7.40 2.76
CA ALA A 36 12.06 -7.63 1.33
C ALA A 36 12.97 -6.56 0.67
N GLY A 37 13.23 -5.45 1.38
CA GLY A 37 14.12 -4.37 0.95
C GLY A 37 13.41 -3.19 0.30
N CYS A 38 12.13 -2.97 0.58
CA CYS A 38 11.45 -1.73 0.21
C CYS A 38 11.79 -0.59 1.19
N THR A 39 11.74 0.65 0.72
CA THR A 39 11.47 1.79 1.59
C THR A 39 9.98 1.78 1.92
N THR A 40 9.60 1.84 3.19
CA THR A 40 8.19 1.70 3.59
C THR A 40 7.64 2.96 4.25
N THR A 41 6.43 3.35 3.84
CA THR A 41 5.64 4.41 4.48
C THR A 41 4.31 3.84 4.95
N CYS A 42 4.02 3.99 6.23
CA CYS A 42 2.74 3.55 6.81
C CYS A 42 1.80 4.74 6.99
N CYS A 43 0.63 4.68 6.37
CA CYS A 43 -0.42 5.68 6.50
C CYS A 43 -1.58 5.18 7.36
N HIS A 44 -2.21 6.07 8.11
CA HIS A 44 -3.34 5.78 8.99
C HIS A 44 -4.28 6.98 9.10
N LYS A 45 -5.35 6.88 9.89
CA LYS A 45 -6.39 7.92 10.03
C LYS A 45 -5.90 9.29 10.53
N PHE A 46 -4.64 9.39 10.96
CA PHE A 46 -4.03 10.64 11.44
C PHE A 46 -2.92 11.14 10.50
N THR A 47 -2.66 10.42 9.39
CA THR A 47 -1.74 10.86 8.35
C THR A 47 -2.29 12.13 7.73
N ARG A 48 -1.48 13.19 7.75
CA ARG A 48 -1.75 14.42 7.01
C ARG A 48 -1.32 14.21 5.57
N ASP A 49 -2.07 14.79 4.63
CA ASP A 49 -1.78 14.71 3.20
C ASP A 49 -1.57 13.26 2.71
N LEU A 50 -2.62 12.44 2.89
CA LEU A 50 -2.60 11.05 2.42
C LEU A 50 -2.34 10.96 0.90
N GLU A 51 -2.85 11.93 0.14
CA GLU A 51 -2.69 11.97 -1.32
C GLU A 51 -1.23 12.04 -1.74
N HIS A 52 -0.42 12.91 -1.12
CA HIS A 52 1.02 12.99 -1.39
C HIS A 52 1.70 11.62 -1.23
N HIS A 53 1.44 10.92 -0.12
CA HIS A 53 2.03 9.61 0.11
C HIS A 53 1.57 8.58 -0.93
N VAL A 54 0.29 8.59 -1.32
CA VAL A 54 -0.24 7.68 -2.35
C VAL A 54 0.39 7.96 -3.72
N ARG A 55 0.63 9.23 -4.07
CA ARG A 55 1.27 9.63 -5.34
C ARG A 55 2.73 9.21 -5.44
N ASP A 56 3.41 9.07 -4.31
CA ASP A 56 4.81 8.66 -4.26
C ASP A 56 5.00 7.14 -4.23
N ALA A 57 3.93 6.37 -4.16
CA ALA A 57 3.98 4.92 -4.03
C ALA A 57 4.32 4.23 -5.36
N ASP A 58 5.40 3.46 -5.39
CA ASP A 58 5.64 2.48 -6.46
C ASP A 58 4.81 1.21 -6.24
N ILE A 59 4.61 0.87 -4.97
CA ILE A 59 3.73 -0.22 -4.53
C ILE A 59 2.75 0.36 -3.52
N LEU A 60 1.47 0.38 -3.86
CA LEU A 60 0.40 0.86 -3.00
C LEU A 60 -0.41 -0.30 -2.46
N ILE A 61 -0.51 -0.41 -1.15
CA ILE A 61 -1.35 -1.39 -0.47
C ILE A 61 -2.45 -0.64 0.29
N VAL A 62 -3.70 -0.88 -0.09
CA VAL A 62 -4.88 -0.31 0.57
C VAL A 62 -5.50 -1.39 1.45
N ALA A 63 -5.31 -1.26 2.77
CA ALA A 63 -5.79 -2.19 3.78
C ALA A 63 -6.80 -1.52 4.73
N VAL A 64 -7.73 -0.76 4.15
CA VAL A 64 -8.81 -0.07 4.85
C VAL A 64 -10.17 -0.63 4.46
N GLY A 65 -11.02 -0.94 5.43
CA GLY A 65 -12.42 -1.34 5.21
C GLY A 65 -13.33 -0.15 4.91
N LYS A 66 -12.87 0.81 4.09
CA LYS A 66 -13.65 1.99 3.70
C LYS A 66 -13.64 2.11 2.18
N PRO A 67 -14.79 1.90 1.51
CA PRO A 67 -14.90 2.03 0.06
C PRO A 67 -14.42 3.40 -0.43
N ALA A 68 -13.74 3.41 -1.58
CA ALA A 68 -13.32 4.62 -2.30
C ALA A 68 -12.49 5.63 -1.47
N LEU A 69 -11.84 5.21 -0.38
CA LEU A 69 -10.98 6.11 0.41
C LEU A 69 -9.81 6.65 -0.41
N VAL A 70 -9.26 5.83 -1.32
CA VAL A 70 -8.13 6.19 -2.18
C VAL A 70 -8.62 6.29 -3.63
N PRO A 71 -8.84 7.51 -4.16
CA PRO A 71 -9.19 7.72 -5.55
C PRO A 71 -8.11 7.24 -6.51
N GLY A 72 -8.50 6.70 -7.66
CA GLY A 72 -7.54 6.22 -8.66
C GLY A 72 -6.64 7.30 -9.24
N ALA A 73 -7.11 8.55 -9.27
CA ALA A 73 -6.33 9.70 -9.72
C ALA A 73 -5.11 10.03 -8.82
N TRP A 74 -5.05 9.46 -7.62
CA TRP A 74 -3.90 9.61 -6.72
C TRP A 74 -2.80 8.61 -7.03
N MET A 75 -3.10 7.49 -7.70
CA MET A 75 -2.15 6.42 -7.92
C MET A 75 -1.10 6.84 -8.95
N LYS A 76 0.18 6.60 -8.62
CA LYS A 76 1.30 6.83 -9.55
C LYS A 76 1.12 5.96 -10.80
N PRO A 77 1.29 6.49 -12.02
CA PRO A 77 1.28 5.68 -13.23
C PRO A 77 2.32 4.56 -13.15
N GLY A 78 1.91 3.32 -13.42
CA GLY A 78 2.76 2.14 -13.35
C GLY A 78 2.97 1.55 -11.95
N ALA A 79 2.32 2.10 -10.91
CA ALA A 79 2.37 1.51 -9.57
C ALA A 79 1.70 0.13 -9.53
N VAL A 80 2.26 -0.77 -8.72
CA VAL A 80 1.55 -1.99 -8.31
C VAL A 80 0.53 -1.61 -7.25
N VAL A 81 -0.73 -2.00 -7.44
CA VAL A 81 -1.82 -1.68 -6.51
C VAL A 81 -2.41 -2.98 -5.95
N ILE A 82 -2.42 -3.11 -4.63
CA ILE A 82 -3.08 -4.20 -3.91
C ILE A 82 -4.18 -3.61 -3.04
N ASP A 83 -5.43 -3.83 -3.43
CA ASP A 83 -6.59 -3.52 -2.60
C ASP A 83 -6.99 -4.76 -1.80
N VAL A 84 -6.88 -4.67 -0.47
CA VAL A 84 -7.22 -5.74 0.48
C VAL A 84 -8.65 -5.56 1.01
N GLY A 85 -9.29 -4.41 0.78
CA GLY A 85 -10.59 -4.08 1.34
C GLY A 85 -11.71 -4.98 0.82
N ILE A 86 -12.36 -5.71 1.72
CA ILE A 86 -13.62 -6.40 1.44
C ILE A 86 -14.73 -5.63 2.14
N ASN A 87 -15.63 -5.04 1.36
CA ASN A 87 -16.73 -4.21 1.87
C ASN A 87 -18.07 -4.82 1.48
N ARG A 88 -19.00 -4.94 2.43
CA ARG A 88 -20.39 -5.28 2.14
C ARG A 88 -21.14 -3.96 1.91
N LEU A 89 -21.57 -3.74 0.67
CA LEU A 89 -22.39 -2.59 0.26
C LEU A 89 -23.88 -2.91 0.38
#